data_AF-A0A1A8QFA9-F1
#
_entry.id   AF-A0A1A8QFA9-F1
#
_cell.length_a   1.000
_cell.length_b   1.000
_cell.length_c   1.000
_cell.angle_alpha   90.00
_cell.angle_beta   90.00
_cell.angle_gamma   90.00
#
_symmetry.space_group_name_H-M   'P 1'
#
loop_
_entity.id
_entity.type
_entity.pdbx_description
1 polymer ?
#
loop_
_entity_poly.entity_id
_entity_poly.type
_entity_poly.pdbx_seq_one_letter_code
_entity_poly.pdbx_strand_id
1 'polypeptide(L)'
;RAAMVRCMLQETAIRRIWKHSRPSGEVFWSNALKNFGDEEWYQHFRMSRRTFNYLLSLVRPVLTRKTTNWRRPYEPSLRLAVVIWWYATPSEYRTISCLFGVGMSTVCVFLREVTSALKDSLLERLISLPKLDQLQVTLDGFAARGYPMYGGAIDGSR
;
A
#
# COMPACT_ATOMS: atom_id res chain seq x y z
N ARG A 1 -16.44 -42.59 -19.01
CA ARG A 1 -15.23 -42.20 -18.24
C ARG A 1 -15.03 -40.68 -18.09
N ALA A 2 -16.03 -39.82 -18.39
CA ALA A 2 -15.89 -38.36 -18.30
C ALA A 2 -16.69 -37.69 -17.14
N ALA A 3 -17.54 -38.43 -16.42
CA ALA A 3 -18.40 -37.87 -15.39
C ALA A 3 -17.74 -37.76 -13.99
N MET A 4 -16.78 -38.63 -13.66
CA MET A 4 -16.15 -38.62 -12.32
C MET A 4 -15.14 -37.48 -12.10
N VAL A 5 -14.54 -36.93 -13.16
CA VAL A 5 -13.51 -35.89 -13.01
C VAL A 5 -14.11 -34.50 -12.72
N ARG A 6 -15.41 -34.28 -12.98
CA ARG A 6 -16.09 -33.01 -12.63
C ARG A 6 -16.51 -32.92 -11.15
N CYS A 7 -16.59 -34.04 -10.44
CA CYS A 7 -17.06 -34.06 -9.05
C CYS A 7 -15.97 -33.68 -8.03
N MET A 8 -14.68 -33.79 -8.39
CA MET A 8 -13.57 -33.56 -7.46
C MET A 8 -13.11 -32.09 -7.34
N LEU A 9 -13.68 -31.16 -8.11
CA LEU A 9 -13.25 -29.75 -8.13
C LEU A 9 -14.24 -28.77 -7.47
N GLN A 10 -15.31 -29.26 -6.84
CA GLN A 10 -16.36 -28.39 -6.27
C GLN A 10 -16.77 -28.72 -4.83
N GLU A 11 -15.90 -29.33 -4.04
CA GLU A 11 -16.00 -29.14 -2.59
C GLU A 11 -15.29 -27.84 -2.22
N THR A 12 -15.97 -26.71 -2.42
CA THR A 12 -15.56 -25.49 -1.73
C THR A 12 -15.70 -25.76 -0.24
N ALA A 13 -14.57 -25.98 0.42
CA ALA A 13 -14.52 -26.20 1.86
C ALA A 13 -15.39 -25.16 2.57
N ILE A 14 -16.43 -25.63 3.27
CA ILE A 14 -17.32 -24.77 4.05
C ILE A 14 -16.44 -24.04 5.07
N ARG A 15 -16.28 -22.73 4.91
CA ARG A 15 -15.49 -21.91 5.84
C ARG A 15 -16.24 -21.87 7.19
N ARG A 16 -15.73 -22.62 8.17
CA ARG A 16 -16.22 -22.56 9.56
C ARG A 16 -16.05 -21.17 10.19
N ILE A 17 -15.06 -20.40 9.73
CA ILE A 17 -14.75 -19.04 10.20
C ILE A 17 -14.48 -18.13 8.99
N TRP A 18 -15.23 -17.03 8.89
CA TRP A 18 -15.10 -16.05 7.80
C TRP A 18 -14.01 -14.98 8.06
N LYS A 19 -13.74 -14.65 9.32
CA LYS A 19 -12.66 -13.76 9.79
C LYS A 19 -12.21 -14.24 11.16
N HIS A 20 -10.92 -14.55 11.33
CA HIS A 20 -10.36 -14.67 12.67
C HIS A 20 -10.28 -13.28 13.32
N SER A 21 -10.79 -13.15 14.55
CA SER A 21 -10.64 -11.93 15.34
C SER A 21 -9.16 -11.69 15.64
N ARG A 22 -8.69 -10.45 15.43
CA ARG A 22 -7.30 -10.03 15.65
C ARG A 22 -7.29 -8.71 16.42
N PRO A 23 -7.73 -8.72 17.69
CA PRO A 23 -7.97 -7.50 18.46
C PRO A 23 -6.71 -6.67 18.64
N SER A 24 -5.54 -7.31 18.80
CA SER A 24 -4.25 -6.61 18.93
C SER A 24 -3.97 -5.65 17.78
N GLY A 25 -4.36 -6.00 16.55
CA GLY A 25 -4.14 -5.12 15.40
C GLY A 25 -5.12 -3.96 15.31
N GLU A 26 -6.37 -4.17 15.73
CA GLU A 26 -7.37 -3.10 15.83
C GLU A 26 -6.98 -2.10 16.92
N VAL A 27 -6.45 -2.59 18.05
CA VAL A 27 -5.89 -1.76 19.13
C VAL A 27 -4.67 -1.00 18.65
N PHE A 28 -3.72 -1.67 17.98
CA PHE A 28 -2.52 -1.01 17.44
C PHE A 28 -2.89 0.13 16.48
N TRP A 29 -3.73 -0.12 15.48
CA TRP A 29 -4.09 0.92 14.51
C TRP A 29 -4.84 2.08 15.16
N SER A 30 -5.74 1.79 16.10
CA SER A 30 -6.45 2.83 16.84
C SER A 30 -5.51 3.67 17.70
N ASN A 31 -4.51 3.03 18.31
CA ASN A 31 -3.44 3.70 19.06
C ASN A 31 -2.57 4.56 18.13
N ALA A 32 -2.13 4.03 16.99
CA ALA A 32 -1.33 4.76 16.02
C ALA A 32 -2.05 6.04 15.52
N LEU A 33 -3.37 5.95 15.30
CA LEU A 33 -4.16 7.11 14.91
C LEU A 33 -4.24 8.18 15.99
N LYS A 34 -4.43 7.79 17.26
CA LYS A 34 -4.73 8.72 18.36
C LYS A 34 -3.50 9.23 19.10
N ASN A 35 -2.49 8.37 19.26
CA ASN A 35 -1.43 8.56 20.25
C ASN A 35 -0.04 8.73 19.63
N PHE A 36 0.17 8.37 18.36
CA PHE A 36 1.49 8.64 17.74
C PHE A 36 1.70 10.14 17.58
N GLY A 37 2.82 10.64 18.11
CA GLY A 37 3.28 12.00 17.82
C GLY A 37 3.65 12.18 16.35
N ASP A 38 3.91 13.42 15.91
CA ASP A 38 4.26 13.68 14.50
C ASP A 38 5.59 13.01 14.09
N GLU A 39 6.59 13.01 14.98
CA GLU A 39 7.87 12.33 14.75
C GLU A 39 7.73 10.81 14.64
N GLU A 40 7.02 10.19 15.58
CA GLU A 40 6.75 8.75 15.58
C GLU A 40 5.94 8.34 14.33
N TRP A 41 4.94 9.14 13.97
CA TRP A 41 4.19 8.95 12.74
C TRP A 41 5.11 9.03 11.51
N TYR A 42 5.97 10.04 11.44
CA TYR A 42 6.89 10.22 10.32
C TYR A 42 7.89 9.06 10.20
N GLN A 43 8.40 8.54 11.31
CA GLN A 43 9.29 7.37 11.30
C GLN A 43 8.64 6.14 10.67
N HIS A 44 7.35 5.92 10.93
CA HIS A 44 6.63 4.74 10.44
C HIS A 44 6.02 4.90 9.04
N PHE A 45 5.57 6.10 8.68
CA PHE A 45 4.88 6.34 7.42
C PHE A 45 5.71 7.15 6.41
N ARG A 46 6.87 7.68 6.80
CA ARG A 46 7.78 8.54 6.00
C ARG A 46 7.08 9.75 5.37
N MET A 47 6.00 10.21 6.00
CA MET A 47 5.25 11.38 5.58
C MET A 47 4.42 11.92 6.74
N SER A 48 4.06 13.20 6.68
CA SER A 48 3.18 13.81 7.68
C SER A 48 1.76 13.21 7.65
N ARG A 49 1.04 13.31 8.77
CA ARG A 49 -0.41 12.97 8.83
C ARG A 49 -1.23 13.75 7.81
N ARG A 50 -0.87 15.01 7.57
CA ARG A 50 -1.52 15.85 6.56
C ARG A 50 -1.36 15.27 5.16
N THR A 51 -0.15 14.85 4.79
CA THR A 51 0.13 14.20 3.51
C THR A 51 -0.63 12.89 3.39
N PHE A 52 -0.63 12.06 4.44
CA PHE A 52 -1.39 10.82 4.48
C PHE A 52 -2.89 11.05 4.24
N ASN A 53 -3.50 12.02 4.93
CA ASN A 53 -4.92 12.35 4.77
C ASN A 53 -5.23 12.90 3.37
N TYR A 54 -4.31 13.66 2.78
CA TYR A 54 -4.41 14.11 1.39
C TYR A 54 -4.36 12.94 0.41
N LEU A 55 -3.43 11.99 0.59
CA LEU A 55 -3.41 10.77 -0.23
C LEU A 55 -4.71 9.97 -0.06
N LEU A 56 -5.19 9.84 1.18
CA LEU A 56 -6.43 9.16 1.48
C LEU A 56 -7.61 9.79 0.77
N SER A 57 -7.73 11.12 0.72
CA SER A 57 -8.85 11.77 0.04
C SER A 57 -8.86 11.48 -1.47
N LEU A 58 -7.69 11.34 -2.10
CA LEU A 58 -7.55 11.01 -3.52
C LEU A 58 -7.91 9.54 -3.82
N VAL A 59 -7.45 8.59 -3.01
CA VAL A 59 -7.68 7.16 -3.29
C VAL A 59 -8.98 6.62 -2.70
N ARG A 60 -9.61 7.33 -1.75
CA ARG A 60 -10.82 6.88 -1.06
C ARG A 60 -11.97 6.52 -2.01
N PRO A 61 -12.25 7.25 -3.11
CA PRO A 61 -13.31 6.87 -4.05
C PRO A 61 -13.10 5.47 -4.64
N VAL A 62 -11.85 5.11 -4.94
CA VAL A 62 -11.48 3.81 -5.52
C VAL A 62 -11.47 2.70 -4.47
N LEU A 63 -11.02 3.00 -3.25
CA LEU A 63 -10.87 2.00 -2.18
C LEU A 63 -12.15 1.71 -1.39
N THR A 64 -13.14 2.61 -1.46
CA THR A 64 -14.41 2.45 -0.74
C THR A 64 -15.18 1.27 -1.32
N ARG A 65 -15.52 0.30 -0.46
CA ARG A 65 -16.33 -0.86 -0.83
C ARG A 65 -17.73 -0.72 -0.26
N LYS A 66 -18.72 -1.22 -1.00
CA LYS A 66 -20.10 -1.31 -0.50
C LYS A 66 -20.13 -2.24 0.72
N THR A 67 -20.77 -1.77 1.78
CA THR A 67 -21.07 -2.61 2.94
C THR A 67 -22.11 -3.65 2.52
N THR A 68 -21.85 -4.91 2.84
CA THR A 68 -22.78 -6.02 2.59
C THR A 68 -23.05 -6.75 3.90
N ASN A 69 -24.14 -7.52 3.96
CA ASN A 69 -24.51 -8.31 5.13
C ASN A 69 -23.50 -9.42 5.47
N TRP A 70 -22.58 -9.75 4.56
CA TRP A 70 -21.60 -10.82 4.73
C TRP A 70 -20.42 -10.40 5.61
N ARG A 71 -19.78 -9.27 5.26
CA ARG A 71 -18.58 -8.80 5.94
C ARG A 71 -18.46 -7.29 5.82
N ARG A 72 -18.21 -6.63 6.96
CA ARG A 72 -17.80 -5.23 6.96
C ARG A 72 -16.45 -5.07 6.24
N PRO A 73 -16.38 -4.28 5.17
CA PRO A 73 -15.13 -4.02 4.48
C PRO A 73 -14.15 -3.29 5.39
N TYR A 74 -12.85 -3.52 5.20
CA TYR A 74 -11.84 -2.72 5.88
C TYR A 74 -11.93 -1.27 5.41
N GLU A 75 -11.84 -0.33 6.36
CA GLU A 75 -11.86 1.11 6.07
C GLU A 75 -10.72 1.48 5.11
N PRO A 76 -10.94 2.39 4.13
CA PRO A 76 -9.91 2.84 3.20
C PRO A 76 -8.63 3.34 3.88
N SER A 77 -8.76 4.01 5.04
CA SER A 77 -7.64 4.51 5.84
C SER A 77 -6.71 3.39 6.32
N LEU A 78 -7.27 2.27 6.80
CA LEU A 78 -6.48 1.11 7.22
C LEU A 78 -5.75 0.48 6.02
N ARG A 79 -6.43 0.36 4.87
CA ARG A 79 -5.80 -0.24 3.67
C ARG A 79 -4.62 0.59 3.19
N LEU A 80 -4.81 1.91 3.12
CA LEU A 80 -3.73 2.83 2.78
C LEU A 80 -2.60 2.78 3.81
N ALA A 81 -2.92 2.78 5.10
CA ALA A 81 -1.92 2.72 6.17
C ALA A 81 -1.04 1.46 6.08
N VAL A 82 -1.63 0.29 5.87
CA VAL A 82 -0.90 -0.97 5.69
C VAL A 82 0.11 -0.88 4.54
N VAL A 83 -0.29 -0.25 3.43
CA VAL A 83 0.52 -0.16 2.22
C VAL A 83 1.62 0.89 2.34
N ILE A 84 1.31 2.07 2.90
CA ILE A 84 2.32 3.08 3.19
C ILE A 84 3.35 2.53 4.18
N TRP A 85 2.92 1.83 5.23
CA TRP A 85 3.84 1.19 6.18
C TRP A 85 4.76 0.19 5.48
N TRP A 86 4.23 -0.60 4.53
CA TRP A 86 5.03 -1.54 3.75
C TRP A 86 6.05 -0.84 2.84
N TYR A 87 5.73 0.33 2.28
CA TYR A 87 6.70 1.12 1.52
C TYR A 87 7.74 1.82 2.40
N ALA A 88 7.32 2.27 3.57
CA ALA A 88 8.11 3.06 4.50
C ALA A 88 9.08 2.22 5.35
N THR A 89 8.79 0.93 5.52
CA THR A 89 9.55 0.04 6.39
C THR A 89 9.90 -1.28 5.67
N PRO A 90 11.13 -1.79 5.82
CA PRO A 90 11.51 -3.09 5.29
C PRO A 90 10.93 -4.21 6.18
N SER A 91 9.61 -4.43 6.07
CA SER A 91 8.89 -5.39 6.90
C SER A 91 8.32 -6.53 6.06
N GLU A 92 8.40 -7.75 6.60
CA GLU A 92 7.73 -8.90 6.00
C GLU A 92 6.20 -8.77 6.05
N TYR A 93 5.53 -9.40 5.09
CA TYR A 93 4.07 -9.52 5.06
C TYR A 93 3.48 -10.09 6.35
N ARG A 94 4.18 -11.04 6.98
CA ARG A 94 3.77 -11.65 8.24
C ARG A 94 3.76 -10.65 9.37
N THR A 95 4.80 -9.83 9.48
CA THR A 95 4.94 -8.79 10.50
C THR A 95 3.81 -7.76 10.39
N ILE A 96 3.58 -7.23 9.19
CA ILE A 96 2.50 -6.25 8.94
C ILE A 96 1.12 -6.89 9.17
N SER A 97 0.94 -8.14 8.76
CA SER A 97 -0.28 -8.92 9.02
C SER A 97 -0.59 -9.01 10.51
N CYS A 98 0.42 -9.32 11.34
CA CYS A 98 0.27 -9.39 12.79
C CYS A 98 -0.01 -8.00 13.38
N LEU A 99 0.76 -6.99 12.97
CA LEU A 99 0.70 -5.63 13.48
C LEU A 99 -0.65 -4.95 13.25
N PHE A 100 -1.18 -5.03 12.03
CA PHE A 100 -2.46 -4.40 11.66
C PHE A 100 -3.67 -5.33 11.82
N GLY A 101 -3.48 -6.58 12.24
CA GLY A 101 -4.58 -7.52 12.44
C GLY A 101 -5.30 -7.89 11.14
N VAL A 102 -4.57 -7.96 10.04
CA VAL A 102 -5.06 -8.32 8.70
C VAL A 102 -4.46 -9.65 8.26
N GLY A 103 -5.12 -10.42 7.41
CA GLY A 103 -4.53 -11.67 6.89
C GLY A 103 -3.40 -11.37 5.90
N MET A 104 -2.36 -12.22 5.82
CA MET A 104 -1.24 -12.03 4.88
C MET A 104 -1.71 -11.88 3.42
N SER A 105 -2.65 -12.73 2.97
CA SER A 105 -3.23 -12.61 1.62
C SER A 105 -3.98 -11.29 1.43
N THR A 106 -4.63 -10.79 2.49
CA THR A 106 -5.28 -9.47 2.48
C THR A 106 -4.27 -8.34 2.34
N VAL A 107 -3.10 -8.43 2.96
CA VAL A 107 -2.01 -7.45 2.78
C VAL A 107 -1.59 -7.39 1.31
N CYS A 108 -1.39 -8.55 0.67
CA CYS A 108 -1.05 -8.60 -0.76
C CYS A 108 -2.14 -7.97 -1.64
N VAL A 109 -3.42 -8.22 -1.31
CA VAL A 109 -4.55 -7.59 -2.01
C VAL A 109 -4.54 -6.07 -1.81
N PHE A 110 -4.30 -5.60 -0.58
CA PHE A 110 -4.22 -4.16 -0.29
C PHE A 110 -3.10 -3.49 -1.06
N LEU A 111 -1.91 -4.10 -1.10
CA LEU A 111 -0.80 -3.57 -1.90
C LEU A 111 -1.23 -3.40 -3.34
N ARG A 112 -1.71 -4.45 -4.00
CA ARG A 112 -2.14 -4.35 -5.40
C ARG A 112 -3.20 -3.27 -5.64
N GLU A 113 -4.25 -3.23 -4.81
CA GLU A 113 -5.35 -2.28 -4.96
C GLU A 113 -4.90 -0.83 -4.71
N VAL A 114 -4.17 -0.59 -3.63
CA VAL A 114 -3.72 0.75 -3.25
C VAL A 114 -2.62 1.24 -4.18
N THR A 115 -1.66 0.40 -4.57
CA THR A 115 -0.64 0.76 -5.56
C THR A 115 -1.28 1.16 -6.89
N SER A 116 -2.29 0.42 -7.37
CA SER A 116 -3.02 0.80 -8.59
C SER A 116 -3.72 2.14 -8.40
N ALA A 117 -4.48 2.30 -7.31
CA ALA A 117 -5.20 3.54 -7.05
C ALA A 117 -4.26 4.76 -6.94
N LEU A 118 -3.10 4.59 -6.28
CA LEU A 118 -2.07 5.63 -6.18
C LEU A 118 -1.49 5.96 -7.55
N LYS A 119 -1.13 4.94 -8.35
CA LYS A 119 -0.62 5.13 -9.71
C LYS A 119 -1.62 5.94 -10.55
N ASP A 120 -2.89 5.51 -10.56
CA ASP A 120 -3.93 6.13 -11.39
C ASP A 120 -4.27 7.56 -10.92
N SER A 121 -4.12 7.85 -9.62
CA SER A 121 -4.47 9.17 -9.04
C SER A 121 -3.31 10.18 -9.00
N LEU A 122 -2.06 9.70 -8.99
CA LEU A 122 -0.88 10.53 -8.65
C LEU A 122 0.22 10.52 -9.70
N LEU A 123 0.38 9.45 -10.49
CA LEU A 123 1.56 9.27 -11.34
C LEU A 123 1.73 10.47 -12.28
N GLU A 124 0.68 10.86 -12.99
CA GLU A 124 0.72 11.98 -13.94
C GLU A 124 0.82 13.36 -13.26
N ARG A 125 0.39 13.47 -12.00
CA ARG A 125 0.36 14.75 -11.27
C ARG A 125 1.67 15.06 -10.55
N LEU A 126 2.38 14.03 -10.10
CA LEU A 126 3.57 14.16 -9.26
C LEU A 126 4.86 13.74 -9.96
N ILE A 127 4.78 12.88 -10.97
CA ILE A 127 5.96 12.38 -11.68
C ILE A 127 5.95 12.94 -13.09
N SER A 128 6.67 14.05 -13.29
CA SER A 128 6.99 14.57 -14.61
C SER A 128 8.38 14.10 -15.01
N LEU A 129 8.49 13.36 -16.11
CA LEU A 129 9.80 13.06 -16.70
C LEU A 129 10.36 14.33 -17.35
N PRO A 130 11.68 14.57 -17.27
CA PRO A 130 12.30 15.72 -17.91
C PRO A 130 12.08 15.69 -19.42
N LYS A 131 11.75 16.84 -20.00
CA LYS A 131 11.69 17.02 -21.46
C LYS A 131 13.10 16.90 -22.06
N LEU A 132 13.19 16.63 -23.36
CA LEU A 132 14.46 16.34 -24.06
C LEU A 132 15.58 17.36 -23.74
N ASP A 133 15.26 18.65 -23.75
CA ASP A 133 16.23 19.72 -23.47
C ASP A 133 16.73 19.70 -22.02
N GLN A 134 15.83 19.45 -21.05
CA GLN A 134 16.20 19.33 -19.64
C GLN A 134 16.92 18.01 -19.33
N LEU A 135 16.60 16.96 -20.08
CA LEU A 135 17.27 15.67 -20.00
C LEU A 135 18.74 15.82 -20.43
N GLN A 136 19.02 16.53 -21.53
CA GLN A 136 20.38 16.73 -22.00
C GLN A 136 21.23 17.48 -20.95
N VAL A 137 20.69 18.55 -20.36
CA VAL A 137 21.37 19.28 -19.27
C VAL A 137 21.67 18.36 -18.08
N THR A 138 20.74 17.47 -17.74
CA THR A 138 20.92 16.52 -16.64
C THR A 138 22.00 15.49 -16.99
N LEU A 139 21.97 14.92 -18.20
CA LEU A 139 22.96 13.97 -18.68
C LEU A 139 24.37 14.56 -18.67
N ASP A 140 24.53 15.79 -19.17
CA ASP A 140 25.81 16.48 -19.20
C ASP A 140 26.33 16.77 -17.78
N GLY A 141 25.42 17.17 -16.87
CA GLY A 141 25.74 17.42 -15.46
C GLY A 141 26.20 16.18 -14.68
N PHE A 142 25.62 15.01 -14.97
CA PHE A 142 26.06 13.73 -14.41
C PHE A 142 27.33 13.20 -15.09
N ALA A 143 27.45 13.35 -16.41
CA ALA A 143 28.65 12.97 -17.16
C ALA A 143 29.89 13.71 -16.67
N ALA A 144 29.78 15.02 -16.41
CA ALA A 144 30.84 15.84 -15.83
C ALA A 144 31.29 15.36 -14.43
N ARG A 145 30.45 14.61 -13.73
CA ARG A 145 30.73 14.00 -12.41
C ARG A 145 31.20 12.55 -12.49
N GLY A 146 31.43 12.02 -13.70
CA GLY A 146 31.87 10.64 -13.94
C GLY A 146 30.73 9.63 -14.10
N TYR A 147 29.48 10.09 -14.21
CA TYR A 147 28.29 9.26 -14.38
C TYR A 147 27.65 9.53 -15.75
N PRO A 148 28.23 9.06 -16.86
CA PRO A 148 27.63 9.23 -18.19
C PRO A 148 26.31 8.44 -18.28
N MET A 149 25.34 8.96 -19.03
CA MET A 149 24.02 8.33 -19.27
C MET A 149 23.01 8.38 -18.11
N TYR A 150 23.28 9.12 -17.02
CA TYR A 150 22.33 9.26 -15.91
C TYR A 150 21.42 10.48 -16.11
N GLY A 151 20.12 10.23 -16.31
CA GLY A 151 19.10 11.27 -16.53
C GLY A 151 18.45 11.81 -15.26
N GLY A 152 18.96 11.44 -14.09
CA GLY A 152 18.44 11.85 -12.79
C GLY A 152 18.92 10.94 -11.66
N ALA A 153 18.67 11.38 -10.43
CA ALA A 153 18.89 10.58 -9.23
C ALA A 153 17.57 10.47 -8.47
N ILE A 154 17.18 9.23 -8.14
CA ILE A 154 16.10 8.97 -7.20
C ILE A 154 16.79 8.78 -5.86
N ASP A 155 16.64 9.75 -4.96
CA ASP A 155 17.06 9.56 -3.58
C ASP A 155 16.13 8.53 -2.93
N GLY A 156 16.73 7.45 -2.44
CA GLY A 156 16.06 6.35 -1.79
C GLY A 156 16.81 6.02 -0.52
N SER A 157 16.50 6.74 0.55
CA SER A 157 17.14 6.51 1.84
C SER A 157 16.23 5.69 2.76
N ARG A 158 16.58 4.39 2.83
CA ARG A 158 16.13 3.24 3.63
C ARG A 158 15.13 3.47 4.77
#